data_AF-A0A832UVT3-F1
#
_entry.id   AF-A0A832UVT3-F1
#
_cell.length_a   1.000
_cell.length_b   1.000
_cell.length_c   1.000
_cell.angle_alpha   90.00
_cell.angle_beta   90.00
_cell.angle_gamma   90.00
#
_symmetry.space_group_name_H-M   'P 1'
#
loop_
_entity.id
_entity.type
_entity.pdbx_description
1 polymer ?
#
loop_
_entity_poly.entity_id
_entity_poly.type
_entity_poly.pdbx_seq_one_letter_code
_entity_poly.pdbx_strand_id
1 'polypeptide(L)'
;MNEVQCRRTLFGVNPLPRIQIKMIDKKVREKLVEVAKKLYKTPDGRRGIIYYADLVVECKLDLDLHNIGDRNRLSDILGEISKHELDSTPPMPPISVLVVLKDIRPIMPAYGFFNYMDELRVRKPKETDEQMRNRLMNWCYDYWSKQ
;
A
#
# COMPACT_ATOMS: atom_id res chain seq x y z
N MET A 1 20.73 -14.67 -26.25
CA MET A 1 20.92 -13.23 -25.94
C MET A 1 20.31 -12.99 -24.58
N ASN A 2 21.11 -12.91 -23.53
CA ASN A 2 20.62 -12.51 -22.21
C ASN A 2 21.20 -11.14 -21.88
N GLU A 3 20.29 -10.19 -21.67
CA GLU A 3 20.56 -8.79 -21.42
C GLU A 3 21.36 -8.61 -20.12
N VAL A 4 22.47 -7.89 -20.25
CA VAL A 4 23.24 -7.34 -19.15
C VAL A 4 22.43 -6.18 -18.58
N GLN A 5 21.68 -6.42 -17.50
CA GLN A 5 21.01 -5.32 -16.80
C GLN A 5 21.94 -4.74 -15.75
N CYS A 6 22.76 -3.81 -16.23
CA CYS A 6 23.54 -2.87 -15.44
C CYS A 6 22.60 -2.08 -14.52
N ARG A 7 22.70 -2.25 -13.19
CA ARG A 7 22.14 -1.31 -12.23
C ARG A 7 23.26 -0.77 -11.35
N ARG A 8 23.53 0.52 -11.56
CA ARG A 8 24.38 1.37 -10.73
C ARG A 8 23.97 1.23 -9.26
N THR A 9 24.86 0.68 -8.45
CA THR A 9 24.84 0.77 -7.00
C THR A 9 25.22 2.19 -6.60
N LEU A 10 24.25 2.95 -6.11
CA LEU A 10 24.50 4.09 -5.25
C LEU A 10 23.60 3.92 -4.02
N PHE A 11 24.25 3.87 -2.86
CA PHE A 11 23.72 3.65 -1.50
C PHE A 11 23.57 2.19 -1.07
N GLY A 12 24.30 1.86 0.01
CA GLY A 12 24.58 0.52 0.52
C GLY A 12 23.40 -0.16 1.22
N VAL A 13 22.39 -0.53 0.43
CA VAL A 13 21.41 -1.55 0.80
C VAL A 13 21.49 -2.64 -0.24
N ASN A 14 21.88 -3.85 0.17
CA ASN A 14 21.87 -5.00 -0.73
C ASN A 14 20.44 -5.18 -1.27
N PRO A 15 20.23 -5.14 -2.60
CA PRO A 15 18.91 -5.40 -3.15
C PRO A 15 18.49 -6.81 -2.75
N LEU A 16 17.32 -6.95 -2.13
CA LEU A 16 16.83 -8.28 -1.77
C LEU A 16 16.58 -9.12 -3.03
N PRO A 17 16.84 -10.44 -2.95
CA PRO A 17 16.47 -11.37 -4.03
C PRO A 17 15.00 -11.23 -4.42
N ARG A 18 14.71 -11.33 -5.72
CA ARG A 18 13.35 -11.22 -6.29
C ARG A 18 12.32 -12.14 -5.62
N ILE A 19 12.75 -13.32 -5.17
CA ILE A 19 11.91 -14.28 -4.43
C ILE A 19 11.50 -13.73 -3.07
N GLN A 20 12.44 -13.08 -2.37
CA GLN A 20 12.21 -12.52 -1.04
C GLN A 20 11.29 -11.29 -1.12
N ILE A 21 11.40 -10.49 -2.18
CA ILE A 21 10.46 -9.39 -2.48
C ILE A 21 9.04 -9.93 -2.61
N LYS A 22 8.80 -10.95 -3.46
CA LYS A 22 7.47 -11.56 -3.63
C LYS A 22 6.87 -12.12 -2.33
N MET A 23 7.70 -12.67 -1.43
CA MET A 23 7.24 -13.15 -0.13
C MET A 23 6.85 -12.02 0.81
N ILE A 24 7.60 -10.91 0.79
CA ILE A 24 7.28 -9.70 1.56
C ILE A 24 5.95 -9.12 1.07
N ASP A 25 5.78 -8.98 -0.24
CA ASP A 25 4.55 -8.46 -0.85
C ASP A 25 3.34 -9.31 -0.44
N LYS A 26 3.49 -10.65 -0.46
CA LYS A 26 2.45 -11.58 -0.02
C LYS A 26 2.08 -11.37 1.45
N LYS A 27 3.06 -11.30 2.35
CA LYS A 27 2.82 -11.12 3.80
C LYS A 27 2.14 -9.78 4.10
N VAL A 28 2.61 -8.71 3.46
CA VAL A 28 2.02 -7.38 3.62
C VAL A 28 0.59 -7.38 3.08
N ARG A 29 0.36 -7.96 1.90
CA ARG A 29 -0.98 -8.08 1.31
C ARG A 29 -1.93 -8.87 2.22
N GLU A 30 -1.54 -10.03 2.72
CA GLU A 30 -2.35 -10.83 3.65
C GLU A 30 -2.74 -10.00 4.87
N LYS A 31 -1.80 -9.22 5.43
CA LYS A 31 -2.09 -8.34 6.54
C LYS A 31 -3.11 -7.26 6.20
N LEU A 32 -2.99 -6.64 5.03
CA LEU A 32 -3.93 -5.62 4.58
C LEU A 32 -5.33 -6.20 4.35
N VAL A 33 -5.44 -7.45 3.89
CA VAL A 33 -6.72 -8.17 3.77
C VAL A 33 -7.34 -8.39 5.14
N GLU A 34 -6.57 -8.81 6.14
CA GLU A 34 -7.07 -8.89 7.53
C GLU A 34 -7.60 -7.53 8.01
N VAL A 35 -6.86 -6.44 7.76
CA VAL A 35 -7.25 -5.08 8.14
C VAL A 35 -8.55 -4.67 7.43
N ALA A 36 -8.68 -4.94 6.13
CA ALA A 36 -9.89 -4.64 5.37
C ALA A 36 -11.13 -5.38 5.89
N LYS A 37 -10.95 -6.62 6.38
CA LYS A 37 -12.03 -7.43 6.97
C LYS A 37 -12.36 -7.04 8.42
N LYS A 38 -11.48 -6.33 9.13
CA LYS A 38 -11.72 -5.91 10.51
C LYS A 38 -12.75 -4.78 10.57
N LEU A 39 -13.75 -4.97 11.43
CA LEU A 39 -14.78 -4.00 11.77
C LEU A 39 -14.46 -3.34 13.12
N TYR A 40 -13.55 -2.36 13.18
CA TYR A 40 -13.38 -1.56 14.40
C TYR A 40 -14.53 -0.55 14.53
N LYS A 41 -15.16 -0.46 15.71
CA LYS A 41 -16.12 0.63 16.00
C LYS A 41 -15.35 1.96 16.03
N THR A 42 -15.52 2.80 15.02
CA THR A 42 -15.22 4.24 15.13
C THR A 42 -16.55 5.02 15.26
N PRO A 43 -16.52 6.28 15.75
CA PRO A 43 -17.70 7.14 15.80
C PRO A 43 -18.41 7.30 14.44
N ASP A 44 -17.68 7.12 13.34
CA ASP A 44 -18.16 7.36 11.97
C ASP A 44 -18.45 6.04 11.19
N GLY A 45 -18.33 4.86 11.82
CA GLY A 45 -18.61 3.57 11.20
C GLY A 45 -17.60 2.45 11.51
N ARG A 46 -17.85 1.24 10.99
CA ARG A 46 -17.03 0.04 11.26
C ARG A 46 -15.99 -0.21 10.16
N ARG A 47 -14.77 0.33 10.25
CA ARG A 47 -13.80 0.27 9.15
C ARG A 47 -12.35 0.15 9.62
N GLY A 48 -11.64 -0.87 9.14
CA GLY A 48 -10.26 -1.15 9.51
C GLY A 48 -9.23 -0.36 8.72
N ILE A 49 -8.27 0.21 9.44
CA ILE A 49 -7.06 0.87 8.91
C ILE A 49 -5.83 0.35 9.64
N ILE A 50 -4.65 0.60 9.08
CA ILE A 50 -3.38 0.34 9.75
C ILE A 50 -2.43 1.52 9.52
N TYR A 51 -1.64 1.88 10.54
CA TYR A 51 -0.63 2.92 10.38
C TYR A 51 0.64 2.34 9.75
N TYR A 52 1.40 3.15 9.00
CA TYR A 52 2.66 2.69 8.37
C TYR A 52 3.62 2.03 9.37
N ALA A 53 3.78 2.61 10.56
CA ALA A 53 4.64 2.05 11.61
C ALA A 53 4.13 0.70 12.12
N ASP A 54 2.83 0.58 12.36
CA ASP A 54 2.22 -0.69 12.81
C ASP A 54 2.34 -1.76 11.73
N LEU A 55 2.19 -1.41 10.45
CA LEU A 55 2.37 -2.34 9.34
C LEU A 55 3.79 -2.91 9.31
N VAL A 56 4.81 -2.06 9.47
CA VAL A 56 6.22 -2.50 9.55
C VAL A 56 6.43 -3.48 10.70
N VAL A 57 5.90 -3.17 11.89
CA VAL A 57 6.03 -4.02 13.08
C VAL A 57 5.27 -5.34 12.92
N GLU A 58 3.99 -5.30 12.56
CA GLU A 58 3.14 -6.49 12.44
C GLU A 58 3.60 -7.41 11.31
N CYS A 59 4.10 -6.85 10.20
CA CYS A 59 4.69 -7.63 9.12
C CYS A 59 6.18 -7.97 9.36
N LYS A 60 6.77 -7.60 10.51
CA LYS A 60 8.19 -7.80 10.84
C LYS A 60 9.10 -7.40 9.68
N LEU A 61 8.83 -6.23 9.10
CA LEU A 61 9.66 -5.66 8.04
C LEU A 61 10.89 -5.06 8.70
N ASP A 62 12.07 -5.44 8.23
CA ASP A 62 13.34 -4.85 8.65
C ASP A 62 13.52 -3.51 7.93
N LEU A 63 12.72 -2.51 8.34
CA LEU A 63 12.65 -1.18 7.74
C LEU A 63 12.63 -0.12 8.84
N ASP A 64 13.50 0.88 8.74
CA ASP A 64 13.49 2.06 9.60
C ASP A 64 12.75 3.22 8.91
N LEU A 65 11.56 3.56 9.39
CA LEU A 65 10.77 4.64 8.80
C LEU A 65 11.36 6.04 9.01
N HIS A 66 12.41 6.21 9.82
CA HIS A 66 13.20 7.44 9.87
C HIS A 66 14.12 7.60 8.64
N ASN A 67 14.48 6.49 7.98
CA ASN A 67 15.30 6.47 6.78
C ASN A 67 14.46 6.69 5.50
N ILE A 68 14.90 7.61 4.62
CA ILE A 68 14.22 7.87 3.33
C ILE A 68 14.20 6.63 2.43
N GLY A 69 15.30 5.87 2.36
CA GLY A 69 15.43 4.68 1.54
C GLY A 69 14.43 3.59 1.93
N ASP A 70 14.25 3.37 3.23
CA ASP A 70 13.29 2.38 3.74
C ASP A 70 11.84 2.84 3.58
N ARG A 71 11.57 4.15 3.68
CA ARG A 71 10.26 4.70 3.31
C ARG A 71 9.95 4.49 1.84
N ASN A 72 10.91 4.74 0.95
CA ASN A 72 10.75 4.49 -0.48
C ASN A 72 10.51 3.00 -0.75
N ARG A 73 11.24 2.13 -0.06
CA ARG A 73 11.07 0.68 -0.18
C ARG A 73 9.69 0.20 0.28
N LEU A 74 9.15 0.75 1.37
CA LEU A 74 7.78 0.48 1.78
C LEU A 74 6.77 1.00 0.74
N SER A 75 7.03 2.17 0.15
CA SER A 75 6.22 2.72 -0.95
C SER A 75 6.20 1.78 -2.15
N ASP A 76 7.36 1.23 -2.54
CA ASP A 76 7.46 0.28 -3.66
C ASP A 76 6.65 -1.00 -3.39
N ILE A 77 6.76 -1.57 -2.18
CA ILE A 77 5.98 -2.77 -1.78
C ILE A 77 4.48 -2.49 -1.88
N LEU A 78 4.02 -1.37 -1.34
CA LEU A 78 2.59 -1.01 -1.35
C LEU A 78 2.09 -0.67 -2.77
N GLY A 79 2.96 -0.09 -3.59
CA GLY A 79 2.71 0.18 -5.00
C GLY A 79 2.52 -1.12 -5.79
N GLU A 80 3.47 -2.05 -5.71
CA GLU A 80 3.39 -3.34 -6.40
C GLU A 80 2.15 -4.14 -5.97
N ILE A 81 1.78 -4.11 -4.68
CA ILE A 81 0.51 -4.68 -4.21
C ILE A 81 -0.69 -4.01 -4.88
N SER A 82 -0.73 -2.67 -4.91
CA SER A 82 -1.84 -1.95 -5.55
C SER A 82 -1.97 -2.28 -7.03
N LYS A 83 -0.85 -2.33 -7.74
CA LYS A 83 -0.80 -2.70 -9.14
C LYS A 83 -1.31 -4.13 -9.35
N HIS A 84 -0.87 -5.08 -8.53
CA HIS A 84 -1.36 -6.44 -8.57
C HIS A 84 -2.89 -6.53 -8.37
N GLU A 85 -3.47 -5.77 -7.42
CA GLU A 85 -4.92 -5.73 -7.24
C GLU A 85 -5.64 -5.15 -8.46
N LEU A 86 -5.11 -4.08 -9.05
CA LEU A 86 -5.74 -3.41 -10.19
C LEU A 86 -5.63 -4.20 -11.50
N ASP A 87 -4.53 -4.95 -11.68
CA ASP A 87 -4.28 -5.78 -12.86
C ASP A 87 -5.05 -7.12 -12.82
N SER A 88 -5.70 -7.48 -11.71
CA SER A 88 -6.45 -8.72 -11.60
C SER A 88 -7.73 -8.72 -12.46
N THR A 89 -8.26 -9.91 -12.75
CA THR A 89 -9.52 -10.05 -13.50
C THR A 89 -10.53 -10.90 -12.70
N PRO A 90 -11.62 -10.32 -12.17
CA PRO A 90 -11.96 -8.88 -12.21
C PRO A 90 -11.00 -8.02 -11.36
N PRO A 91 -10.89 -6.70 -11.63
CA PRO A 91 -10.04 -5.80 -10.85
C PRO A 91 -10.45 -5.76 -9.38
N MET A 92 -9.46 -5.81 -8.50
CA MET A 92 -9.61 -5.66 -7.06
C MET A 92 -9.27 -4.23 -6.62
N PRO A 93 -9.86 -3.76 -5.50
CA PRO A 93 -9.51 -2.44 -4.97
C PRO A 93 -8.06 -2.41 -4.46
N PRO A 94 -7.33 -1.30 -4.68
CA PRO A 94 -5.95 -1.16 -4.21
C PRO A 94 -5.93 -1.08 -2.67
N ILE A 95 -5.68 -2.22 -2.04
CA ILE A 95 -5.86 -2.41 -0.60
C ILE A 95 -4.89 -1.60 0.26
N SER A 96 -3.78 -1.10 -0.32
CA SER A 96 -2.84 -0.22 0.36
C SER A 96 -3.42 1.14 0.72
N VAL A 97 -4.59 1.52 0.19
CA VAL A 97 -5.31 2.73 0.64
C VAL A 97 -5.67 2.70 2.13
N LEU A 98 -5.71 1.52 2.73
CA LEU A 98 -5.97 1.33 4.17
C LEU A 98 -4.74 1.60 5.05
N VAL A 99 -3.57 1.83 4.44
CA VAL A 99 -2.35 2.23 5.13
C VAL A 99 -2.30 3.74 5.23
N VAL A 100 -2.29 4.27 6.45
CA VAL A 100 -2.55 5.69 6.70
C VAL A 100 -1.50 6.30 7.63
N LEU A 101 -1.37 7.62 7.57
CA LEU A 101 -0.52 8.40 8.45
C LEU A 101 -1.14 8.47 9.85
N LYS A 102 -0.29 8.30 10.86
CA LYS A 102 -0.68 8.45 12.26
C LYS A 102 -0.85 9.94 12.58
N ASP A 103 -1.80 10.26 13.46
CA ASP A 103 -2.03 11.61 13.99
C ASP A 103 -2.42 12.70 12.98
N ILE A 104 -2.79 12.31 11.74
CA ILE A 104 -3.33 13.22 10.73
C ILE A 104 -4.87 13.09 10.67
N ARG A 105 -5.54 14.24 10.55
CA ARG A 105 -6.98 14.35 10.32
C ARG A 105 -7.25 15.26 9.10
N PRO A 106 -8.06 14.82 8.12
CA PRO A 106 -8.66 13.48 8.02
C PRO A 106 -7.61 12.38 7.92
N ILE A 107 -7.98 11.14 8.23
CA ILE A 107 -7.09 9.98 8.10
C ILE A 107 -6.73 9.83 6.62
N MET A 108 -5.44 9.88 6.28
CA MET A 108 -4.97 9.91 4.89
C MET A 108 -3.79 8.96 4.68
N PRO A 109 -3.70 8.26 3.54
CA PRO A 109 -2.45 7.71 3.04
C PRO A 109 -1.37 8.77 2.85
N ALA A 110 -0.11 8.36 2.75
CA ALA A 110 0.98 9.28 2.42
C ALA A 110 0.88 9.77 0.95
N TYR A 111 1.47 10.93 0.65
CA TYR A 111 1.46 11.52 -0.69
C TYR A 111 1.96 10.56 -1.79
N GLY A 112 2.94 9.71 -1.47
CA GLY A 112 3.44 8.69 -2.39
C GLY A 112 2.37 7.71 -2.88
N PHE A 113 1.35 7.41 -2.08
CA PHE A 113 0.21 6.59 -2.52
C PHE A 113 -0.57 7.28 -3.65
N PHE A 114 -0.87 8.57 -3.51
CA PHE A 114 -1.64 9.32 -4.50
C PHE A 114 -0.88 9.46 -5.82
N ASN A 115 0.41 9.80 -5.76
CA ASN A 115 1.26 9.84 -6.94
C ASN A 115 1.28 8.50 -7.68
N TYR A 116 1.39 7.40 -6.94
CA TYR A 116 1.37 6.07 -7.55
C TYR A 116 0.02 5.73 -8.19
N MET A 117 -1.10 6.11 -7.56
CA MET A 117 -2.43 5.97 -8.15
C MET A 117 -2.61 6.83 -9.42
N ASP A 118 -1.97 7.99 -9.48
CA ASP A 118 -1.94 8.85 -10.66
C ASP A 118 -1.14 8.23 -11.81
N GLU A 119 0.02 7.63 -11.52
CA GLU A 119 0.82 6.86 -12.49
C GLU A 119 0.03 5.68 -13.07
N LEU A 120 -0.77 5.01 -12.23
CA LEU A 120 -1.67 3.92 -12.64
C LEU A 120 -2.99 4.41 -13.26
N ARG A 121 -3.15 5.73 -13.45
CA ARG A 121 -4.35 6.36 -14.06
C ARG A 121 -5.66 6.02 -13.34
N VAL A 122 -5.60 5.83 -12.02
CA VAL A 122 -6.76 5.51 -11.16
C VAL A 122 -7.56 6.76 -10.79
N ARG A 123 -6.93 7.94 -10.81
CA ARG A 123 -7.59 9.21 -10.46
C ARG A 123 -8.64 9.60 -11.49
N LYS A 124 -9.82 9.99 -11.00
CA LYS A 124 -10.86 10.57 -11.85
C LYS A 124 -10.54 12.04 -12.16
N PRO A 125 -10.97 12.58 -13.32
CA PRO A 125 -10.75 13.98 -13.64
C PRO A 125 -11.26 14.91 -12.53
N LYS A 126 -10.41 15.86 -12.09
CA LYS A 126 -10.68 16.84 -11.01
C LYS A 126 -10.93 16.24 -9.62
N GLU A 127 -10.60 14.97 -9.40
CA GLU A 127 -10.74 14.30 -8.11
C GLU A 127 -9.64 14.74 -7.14
N THR A 128 -10.02 15.21 -5.96
CA THR A 128 -9.08 15.56 -4.88
C THR A 128 -8.55 14.30 -4.20
N ASP A 129 -7.43 14.41 -3.46
CA ASP A 129 -6.87 13.28 -2.70
C ASP A 129 -7.88 12.71 -1.69
N GLU A 130 -8.65 13.58 -1.03
CA GLU A 130 -9.68 13.13 -0.09
C GLU A 130 -10.81 12.37 -0.79
N GLN A 131 -11.26 12.85 -1.96
CA GLN A 131 -12.28 12.17 -2.76
C GLN A 131 -11.80 10.82 -3.27
N MET A 132 -10.56 10.75 -3.79
CA MET A 132 -9.94 9.51 -4.21
C MET A 132 -9.84 8.53 -3.03
N ARG A 133 -9.30 8.97 -1.89
CA ARG A 133 -9.21 8.16 -0.68
C ARG A 133 -10.58 7.60 -0.30
N ASN A 134 -11.61 8.45 -0.20
CA ASN A 134 -12.96 8.03 0.16
C ASN A 134 -13.48 6.94 -0.80
N ARG A 135 -13.35 7.16 -2.10
CA ARG A 135 -13.77 6.21 -3.13
C ARG A 135 -13.05 4.87 -3.02
N LEU A 136 -11.71 4.89 -2.92
CA LEU A 136 -10.89 3.67 -2.88
C LEU A 136 -11.05 2.91 -1.57
N MET A 137 -11.15 3.60 -0.43
CA MET A 137 -11.45 2.98 0.86
C MET A 137 -12.85 2.34 0.85
N ASN A 138 -13.88 3.04 0.38
CA ASN A 138 -15.22 2.47 0.24
C ASN A 138 -15.20 1.21 -0.63
N TRP A 139 -14.52 1.26 -1.77
CA TRP A 139 -14.38 0.11 -2.65
C TRP A 139 -13.67 -1.07 -1.95
N CYS A 140 -12.61 -0.80 -1.17
CA CYS A 140 -11.96 -1.83 -0.34
C CYS A 140 -12.96 -2.49 0.61
N TYR A 141 -13.69 -1.70 1.40
CA TYR A 141 -14.62 -2.24 2.38
C TYR A 141 -15.76 -3.01 1.72
N ASP A 142 -16.33 -2.50 0.63
CA ASP A 142 -17.43 -3.13 -0.10
C ASP A 142 -17.02 -4.45 -0.76
N TYR A 143 -15.77 -4.55 -1.20
CA TYR A 143 -15.21 -5.76 -1.81
C TYR A 143 -14.83 -6.81 -0.76
N TRP A 144 -14.00 -6.43 0.21
CA TRP A 144 -13.39 -7.38 1.15
C TRP A 144 -14.34 -7.83 2.26
N SER A 145 -15.40 -7.07 2.56
CA SER A 145 -16.44 -7.50 3.52
C SER A 145 -17.31 -8.66 3.02
N LYS A 146 -17.29 -8.95 1.71
CA LYS A 146 -18.10 -10.02 1.08
C LYS A 146 -17.32 -11.32 0.83
N GLN A 147 -16.03 -11.34 1.17
CA GLN A 147 -15.09 -12.46 0.97
C GLN A 147 -14.86 -13.20 2.29
#